data_AF-A0A7C1YXH0-F1
#
_entry.id   AF-A0A7C1YXH0-F1
#
_cell.length_a   1.000
_cell.length_b   1.000
_cell.length_c   1.000
_cell.angle_alpha   90.00
_cell.angle_beta   90.00
_cell.angle_gamma   90.00
#
_symmetry.space_group_name_H-M   'P 1'
#
loop_
_entity.id
_entity.type
_entity.pdbx_description
1 polymer ?
#
loop_
_entity_poly.entity_id
_entity_poly.type
_entity_poly.pdbx_seq_one_letter_code
_entity_poly.pdbx_strand_id
1 'polypeptide(L)'
;ESPIDEPIPAITERKADKIAPHLRFEISENYGSLDDPLQEYAERRMTAEAKAVYEAILEHGPLDTVRLQREARLSARSAKSRFDRALTDLQVGLKVLPVGIARAGAGATPSSTNFSPRWLPNVPKRARPISRREARRHILLRYLRTVVAATTAQAARLFGWAGAEMERTVAQLEKAGFICAGVAIEGMAGAYLVRLA
;
A
#
# COMPACT_ATOMS: atom_id res chain seq x y z
N GLU A 1 -7.25 -38.23 6.33
CA GLU A 1 -6.81 -37.48 5.14
C GLU A 1 -7.99 -36.65 4.66
N SER A 2 -7.91 -35.32 4.79
CA SER A 2 -9.00 -34.40 4.44
C SER A 2 -8.51 -33.46 3.33
N PRO A 3 -9.25 -33.29 2.23
CA PRO A 3 -8.74 -32.77 0.96
C PRO A 3 -8.80 -31.23 0.92
N ILE A 4 -8.09 -30.54 1.82
CA ILE A 4 -8.14 -29.06 1.87
C ILE A 4 -6.75 -28.46 2.15
N ASP A 5 -5.71 -29.12 1.68
CA ASP A 5 -4.33 -28.65 1.69
C ASP A 5 -3.91 -28.07 0.32
N GLU A 6 -4.88 -27.65 -0.49
CA GLU A 6 -4.56 -26.82 -1.65
C GLU A 6 -4.24 -25.40 -1.15
N PRO A 7 -3.01 -24.91 -1.34
CA PRO A 7 -2.70 -23.54 -1.02
C PRO A 7 -3.61 -22.66 -1.88
N ILE A 8 -3.88 -21.44 -1.43
CA ILE A 8 -4.44 -20.39 -2.29
C ILE A 8 -3.28 -19.52 -2.86
N PRO A 9 -2.46 -19.96 -3.86
CA PRO A 9 -1.50 -19.09 -4.52
C PRO A 9 -1.81 -19.03 -6.03
N ALA A 10 -2.34 -17.91 -6.50
CA ALA A 10 -2.21 -17.52 -7.92
C ALA A 10 -2.80 -16.14 -8.20
N ILE A 11 -3.98 -15.84 -7.64
CA ILE A 11 -4.77 -14.68 -8.10
C ILE A 11 -4.31 -13.39 -7.41
N THR A 12 -4.00 -13.45 -6.11
CA THR A 12 -3.54 -12.30 -5.32
C THR A 12 -2.12 -11.89 -5.71
N GLU A 13 -1.22 -12.85 -5.89
CA GLU A 13 0.18 -12.62 -6.30
C GLU A 13 0.26 -11.95 -7.69
N ARG A 14 -0.46 -12.47 -8.70
CA ARG A 14 -0.42 -11.93 -10.08
C ARG A 14 -0.94 -10.49 -10.22
N LYS A 15 -1.90 -10.06 -9.39
CA LYS A 15 -2.42 -8.68 -9.39
C LYS A 15 -1.54 -7.76 -8.55
N ALA A 16 -1.08 -8.20 -7.38
CA ALA A 16 -0.16 -7.47 -6.53
C ALA A 16 1.15 -7.18 -7.28
N ASP A 17 1.69 -8.14 -8.03
CA ASP A 17 2.91 -8.00 -8.83
C ASP A 17 2.85 -6.91 -9.90
N LYS A 18 1.66 -6.53 -10.38
CA LYS A 18 1.53 -5.51 -11.43
C LYS A 18 1.48 -4.09 -10.87
N ILE A 19 0.95 -3.90 -9.66
CA ILE A 19 0.74 -2.58 -9.05
C ILE A 19 1.79 -2.26 -7.98
N ALA A 20 2.26 -3.28 -7.24
CA ALA A 20 3.23 -3.10 -6.14
C ALA A 20 4.52 -2.36 -6.53
N PRO A 21 5.11 -2.55 -7.74
CA PRO A 21 6.27 -1.76 -8.14
C PRO A 21 6.01 -0.26 -8.24
N HIS A 22 4.79 0.13 -8.65
CA HIS A 22 4.40 1.53 -8.80
C HIS A 22 4.04 2.19 -7.45
N LEU A 23 3.38 1.44 -6.54
CA LEU A 23 3.04 1.96 -5.20
C LEU A 23 4.27 2.22 -4.32
N ARG A 24 5.37 1.49 -4.56
CA ARG A 24 6.61 1.62 -3.80
C ARG A 24 7.17 3.05 -3.80
N PHE A 25 7.33 3.69 -4.94
CA PHE A 25 7.99 5.00 -5.02
C PHE A 25 7.12 6.19 -4.62
N GLU A 26 5.82 5.99 -4.51
CA GLU A 26 4.86 7.02 -4.14
C GLU A 26 4.63 7.10 -2.63
N ILE A 27 4.66 5.95 -1.95
CA ILE A 27 4.22 5.84 -0.56
C ILE A 27 5.34 5.32 0.37
N SER A 28 6.46 4.84 -0.19
CA SER A 28 7.40 4.00 0.54
C SER A 28 8.87 4.32 0.18
N GLU A 29 9.61 4.93 1.10
CA GLU A 29 11.08 4.98 1.04
C GLU A 29 11.76 3.63 1.38
N ASN A 30 11.02 2.52 1.34
CA ASN A 30 11.57 1.18 1.56
C ASN A 30 12.43 0.77 0.34
N TYR A 31 13.75 0.69 0.48
CA TYR A 31 14.69 0.30 -0.58
C TYR A 31 14.97 -1.21 -0.62
N GLY A 32 14.32 -1.97 0.28
CA GLY A 32 14.24 -3.42 0.24
C GLY A 32 15.26 -4.10 1.14
N SER A 33 16.04 -3.32 1.91
CA SER A 33 16.75 -3.87 3.05
C SER A 33 15.80 -4.00 4.23
N LEU A 34 16.00 -5.04 5.05
CA LEU A 34 15.33 -5.16 6.33
C LEU A 34 15.84 -4.14 7.36
N ASP A 35 16.99 -3.51 7.09
CA ASP A 35 17.58 -2.50 7.97
C ASP A 35 17.10 -1.08 7.66
N ASP A 36 16.50 -0.83 6.48
CA ASP A 36 16.06 0.50 6.04
C ASP A 36 15.11 1.15 7.08
N PRO A 37 14.11 0.44 7.66
CA PRO A 37 13.22 1.04 8.65
C PRO A 37 13.92 1.38 9.97
N LEU A 38 14.92 0.61 10.39
CA LEU A 38 15.67 0.89 11.62
C LEU A 38 16.52 2.16 11.47
N GLN A 39 17.04 2.41 10.27
CA GLN A 39 17.71 3.66 9.91
C GLN A 39 16.73 4.86 9.91
N GLU A 40 15.50 4.69 9.40
CA GLU A 40 14.47 5.74 9.45
C GLU A 40 14.09 6.15 10.90
N TYR A 41 14.11 5.21 11.84
CA TYR A 41 13.95 5.54 13.27
C TYR A 41 15.10 6.38 13.81
N ALA A 42 16.35 6.02 13.48
CA ALA A 42 17.52 6.79 13.88
C ALA A 42 17.45 8.24 13.35
N GLU A 43 16.84 8.43 12.18
CA GLU A 43 16.58 9.73 11.55
C GLU A 43 15.29 10.42 12.05
N ARG A 44 14.61 9.87 13.07
CA ARG A 44 13.35 10.36 13.65
C ARG A 44 12.16 10.42 12.67
N ARG A 45 12.20 9.62 11.61
CA ARG A 45 11.13 9.50 10.60
C ARG A 45 10.16 8.36 10.89
N MET A 46 10.43 7.55 11.92
CA MET A 46 9.56 6.47 12.41
C MET A 46 9.29 6.63 13.91
N THR A 47 8.07 6.32 14.34
CA THR A 47 7.68 6.34 15.77
C THR A 47 8.26 5.15 16.53
N ALA A 48 8.35 5.27 17.86
CA ALA A 48 8.81 4.17 18.71
C ALA A 48 7.86 2.96 18.65
N GLU A 49 6.56 3.20 18.52
CA GLU A 49 5.57 2.14 18.36
C GLU A 49 5.69 1.43 17.01
N ALA A 50 5.92 2.16 15.91
CA ALA A 50 6.19 1.55 14.61
C ALA A 50 7.48 0.72 14.63
N LYS A 51 8.53 1.22 15.31
CA LYS A 51 9.75 0.43 15.54
C LYS A 51 9.47 -0.88 16.29
N ALA A 52 8.75 -0.81 17.42
CA ALA A 52 8.45 -1.99 18.23
C ALA A 52 7.63 -3.04 17.47
N VAL A 53 6.66 -2.60 16.66
CA VAL A 53 5.89 -3.50 15.78
C VAL A 53 6.80 -4.12 14.71
N TYR A 54 7.71 -3.34 14.12
CA TYR A 54 8.65 -3.83 13.11
C TYR A 54 9.63 -4.87 13.69
N GLU A 55 10.23 -4.57 14.85
CA GLU A 55 11.17 -5.45 15.55
C GLU A 55 10.50 -6.77 15.99
N ALA A 56 9.25 -6.73 16.46
CA ALA A 56 8.50 -7.94 16.80
C ALA A 56 8.32 -8.88 15.61
N ILE A 57 8.06 -8.34 14.41
CA ILE A 57 7.98 -9.15 13.18
C ILE A 57 9.37 -9.63 12.76
N LEU A 58 10.43 -8.86 13.05
CA LEU A 58 11.82 -9.20 12.71
C LEU A 58 12.31 -10.39 13.52
N GLU A 59 12.04 -10.36 14.81
CA GLU A 59 12.45 -11.39 15.75
C GLU A 59 11.61 -12.67 15.61
N HIS A 60 10.29 -12.55 15.50
CA HIS A 60 9.38 -13.70 15.59
C HIS A 60 8.80 -14.16 14.26
N GLY A 61 9.07 -13.43 13.17
CA GLY A 61 8.46 -13.70 11.88
C GLY A 61 6.98 -13.32 11.83
N PRO A 62 6.14 -14.03 11.05
CA PRO A 62 4.76 -13.64 10.84
C PRO A 62 3.90 -13.83 12.09
N LEU A 63 3.28 -12.76 12.57
CA LEU A 63 2.44 -12.78 13.76
C LEU A 63 1.00 -12.39 13.42
N ASP A 64 0.03 -13.02 14.10
CA ASP A 64 -1.34 -12.52 14.16
C ASP A 64 -1.44 -11.24 15.00
N THR A 65 -2.53 -10.48 14.86
CA THR A 65 -2.70 -9.18 15.53
C THR A 65 -2.54 -9.26 17.05
N VAL A 66 -3.02 -10.32 17.70
CA VAL A 66 -2.99 -10.45 19.17
C VAL A 66 -1.56 -10.72 19.64
N ARG A 67 -0.87 -11.64 18.98
CA ARG A 67 0.54 -11.92 19.29
C ARG A 67 1.41 -10.72 18.94
N LEU A 68 1.15 -10.04 17.83
CA LEU A 68 1.90 -8.85 17.43
C LEU A 68 1.76 -7.72 18.46
N GLN A 69 0.56 -7.49 19.00
CA GLN A 69 0.36 -6.55 20.10
C GLN A 69 1.16 -6.93 21.35
N ARG A 70 1.22 -8.23 21.67
CA ARG A 70 1.95 -8.72 22.85
C ARG A 70 3.46 -8.53 22.67
N GLU A 71 4.03 -9.01 21.57
CA GLU A 71 5.47 -8.95 21.34
C GLU A 71 5.95 -7.51 21.13
N ALA A 72 5.14 -6.64 20.52
CA ALA A 72 5.42 -5.20 20.44
C ALA A 72 5.20 -4.43 21.76
N ARG A 73 4.78 -5.10 22.84
CA ARG A 73 4.44 -4.50 24.15
C ARG A 73 3.34 -3.44 24.08
N LEU A 74 2.37 -3.63 23.18
CA LEU A 74 1.23 -2.75 22.90
C LEU A 74 -0.13 -3.43 23.11
N SER A 75 -0.20 -4.43 24.00
CA SER A 75 -1.43 -5.18 24.31
C SER A 75 -2.42 -4.45 25.24
N ALA A 76 -1.99 -3.37 25.89
CA ALA A 76 -2.86 -2.58 26.76
C ALA A 76 -3.98 -1.90 25.95
N ARG A 77 -5.20 -1.82 26.51
CA ARG A 77 -6.34 -1.15 25.84
C ARG A 77 -6.03 0.30 25.47
N SER A 78 -5.29 1.02 26.31
CA SER A 78 -4.83 2.39 26.06
C SER A 78 -3.80 2.51 24.93
N ALA A 79 -3.15 1.41 24.54
CA ALA A 79 -2.16 1.37 23.47
C ALA A 79 -2.78 1.05 22.10
N LYS A 80 -4.06 0.63 22.04
CA LYS A 80 -4.72 0.19 20.80
C LYS A 80 -4.62 1.21 19.66
N SER A 81 -4.94 2.48 19.92
CA SER A 81 -4.88 3.52 18.87
C SER A 81 -3.47 3.75 18.35
N ARG A 82 -2.46 3.67 19.23
CA ARG A 82 -1.04 3.80 18.86
C ARG A 82 -0.57 2.61 18.05
N PHE A 83 -0.98 1.40 18.43
CA PHE A 83 -0.72 0.18 17.66
C PHE A 83 -1.34 0.22 16.26
N ASP A 84 -2.62 0.55 16.17
CA ASP A 84 -3.35 0.61 14.89
C ASP A 84 -2.71 1.65 13.96
N ARG A 85 -2.30 2.81 14.50
CA ARG A 85 -1.56 3.84 13.76
C ARG A 85 -0.19 3.34 13.30
N ALA A 86 0.60 2.76 14.21
CA ALA A 86 1.93 2.23 13.90
C ALA A 86 1.89 1.16 12.80
N LEU A 87 0.93 0.23 12.89
CA LEU A 87 0.74 -0.80 11.87
C LEU A 87 0.33 -0.18 10.52
N THR A 88 -0.55 0.82 10.55
CA THR A 88 -0.96 1.55 9.35
C THR A 88 0.22 2.27 8.70
N ASP A 89 1.04 2.98 9.49
CA ASP A 89 2.22 3.71 8.98
C ASP A 89 3.21 2.75 8.29
N LEU A 90 3.43 1.56 8.88
CA LEU A 90 4.27 0.52 8.30
C LEU A 90 3.68 -0.09 7.01
N GLN A 91 2.36 -0.27 6.94
CA GLN A 91 1.66 -0.79 5.76
C GLN A 91 1.61 0.21 4.61
N VAL A 92 1.35 1.49 4.92
CA VAL A 92 1.43 2.62 3.98
C VAL A 92 2.83 2.69 3.40
N GLY A 93 3.86 2.62 4.25
CA GLY A 93 5.25 2.54 3.83
C GLY A 93 5.67 1.22 3.17
N LEU A 94 4.75 0.29 2.90
CA LEU A 94 5.00 -1.05 2.34
C LEU A 94 6.16 -1.78 3.03
N LYS A 95 6.39 -1.52 4.32
CA LYS A 95 7.41 -2.17 5.15
C LYS A 95 6.91 -3.55 5.59
N VAL A 96 5.62 -3.63 5.89
CA VAL A 96 4.91 -4.86 6.28
C VAL A 96 3.64 -5.02 5.46
N LEU A 97 3.19 -6.25 5.27
CA LEU A 97 1.95 -6.58 4.55
C LEU A 97 1.17 -7.64 5.34
N PRO A 98 -0.18 -7.59 5.33
CA PRO A 98 -0.98 -8.74 5.76
C PRO A 98 -0.85 -9.85 4.71
N VAL A 99 -0.41 -11.04 5.12
CA VAL A 99 -0.08 -12.17 4.21
C VAL A 99 -0.90 -13.43 4.46
N GLY A 100 -1.92 -13.38 5.31
CA GLY A 100 -2.80 -14.53 5.53
C GLY A 100 -3.85 -14.27 6.59
N ILE A 101 -4.69 -15.26 6.84
CA ILE A 101 -5.65 -15.30 7.95
C ILE A 101 -5.12 -16.35 8.94
N ALA A 102 -4.71 -15.95 10.14
CA ALA A 102 -4.47 -16.88 11.23
C ALA A 102 -5.82 -17.32 11.82
N ARG A 103 -5.99 -18.59 12.20
CA ARG A 103 -7.19 -18.99 12.94
C ARG A 103 -7.07 -18.49 14.39
N ALA A 104 -7.72 -17.38 14.74
CA ALA A 104 -8.05 -17.09 16.13
C ALA A 104 -9.56 -17.22 16.33
N GLY A 105 -9.95 -17.84 17.45
CA GLY A 105 -11.34 -18.10 17.79
C GLY A 105 -12.20 -16.83 17.78
N ALA A 106 -13.39 -16.98 17.20
CA ALA A 106 -14.56 -16.10 17.23
C ALA A 106 -14.31 -14.60 17.54
N GLY A 107 -14.12 -13.78 16.50
CA GLY A 107 -14.48 -12.36 16.59
C GLY A 107 -13.70 -11.36 15.73
N ALA A 108 -12.50 -11.68 15.27
CA ALA A 108 -11.78 -10.83 14.31
C ALA A 108 -10.86 -11.71 13.47
N THR A 109 -10.90 -11.56 12.15
CA THR A 109 -10.01 -12.23 11.19
C THR A 109 -8.58 -11.78 11.48
N PRO A 110 -7.78 -12.54 12.25
CA PRO A 110 -6.42 -12.14 12.57
C PRO A 110 -5.62 -12.30 11.29
N SER A 111 -5.15 -11.21 10.72
CA SER A 111 -4.27 -11.33 9.56
C SER A 111 -2.83 -11.50 10.02
N SER A 112 -2.16 -12.52 9.50
CA SER A 112 -0.73 -12.73 9.76
C SER A 112 0.03 -11.61 9.05
N THR A 113 0.80 -10.81 9.78
CA THR A 113 1.59 -9.72 9.18
C THR A 113 3.03 -10.17 8.94
N ASN A 114 3.58 -9.93 7.75
CA ASN A 114 4.95 -10.32 7.37
C ASN A 114 5.64 -9.21 6.58
N PHE A 115 6.95 -9.35 6.39
CA PHE A 115 7.77 -8.42 5.63
C PHE A 115 7.49 -8.43 4.14
N SER A 116 7.36 -7.22 3.58
CA SER A 116 7.19 -7.02 2.14
C SER A 116 8.36 -7.58 1.31
N PRO A 117 9.66 -7.39 1.66
CA PRO A 117 10.77 -7.96 0.89
C PRO A 117 10.79 -9.49 0.82
N ARG A 118 10.23 -10.18 1.83
CA ARG A 118 10.21 -11.65 1.88
C ARG A 118 9.11 -12.24 0.99
N TRP A 119 7.97 -11.57 0.91
CA TRP A 119 6.83 -11.98 0.06
C TRP A 119 6.90 -11.45 -1.37
N LEU A 120 7.54 -10.28 -1.56
CA LEU A 120 7.65 -9.61 -2.85
C LEU A 120 9.14 -9.32 -3.18
N PRO A 121 10.01 -10.35 -3.23
CA PRO A 121 11.46 -10.15 -3.36
C PRO A 121 11.89 -9.49 -4.68
N ASN A 122 11.06 -9.60 -5.72
CA ASN A 122 11.32 -9.01 -7.03
C ASN A 122 10.78 -7.58 -7.20
N VAL A 123 9.88 -7.13 -6.32
CA VAL A 123 9.31 -5.78 -6.39
C VAL A 123 10.37 -4.68 -6.27
N PRO A 124 11.38 -4.74 -5.37
CA PRO A 124 12.46 -3.76 -5.36
C PRO A 124 13.17 -3.63 -6.71
N LYS A 125 13.56 -4.78 -7.28
CA LYS A 125 14.28 -4.84 -8.55
C LYS A 125 13.45 -4.29 -9.71
N ARG A 126 12.16 -4.64 -9.76
CA ARG A 126 11.21 -4.17 -10.79
C ARG A 126 10.81 -2.72 -10.64
N ALA A 127 10.84 -2.20 -9.41
CA ALA A 127 10.52 -0.81 -9.12
C ALA A 127 11.69 0.13 -9.45
N ARG A 128 12.96 -0.31 -9.29
CA ARG A 128 14.16 0.51 -9.54
C ARG A 128 14.13 1.38 -10.81
N PRO A 129 13.71 0.90 -11.98
CA PRO A 129 13.68 1.74 -13.19
C PRO A 129 12.49 2.72 -13.26
N ILE A 130 11.49 2.60 -12.39
CA ILE A 130 10.23 3.35 -12.50
C ILE A 130 10.38 4.71 -11.82
N SER A 131 10.26 5.79 -12.59
CA SER A 131 10.23 7.15 -12.02
C SER A 131 8.92 7.42 -11.26
N ARG A 132 8.93 8.32 -10.27
CA ARG A 132 7.70 8.77 -9.56
C ARG A 132 6.61 9.25 -10.53
N ARG A 133 7.02 9.98 -11.57
CA ARG A 133 6.13 10.45 -12.65
C ARG A 133 5.46 9.28 -13.37
N GLU A 134 6.21 8.21 -13.63
CA GLU A 134 5.69 7.02 -14.29
C GLU A 134 4.77 6.19 -13.38
N ALA A 135 5.11 6.07 -12.10
CA ALA A 135 4.25 5.45 -11.09
C ALA A 135 2.88 6.15 -11.02
N ARG A 136 2.87 7.48 -10.87
CA ARG A 136 1.64 8.29 -10.81
C ARG A 136 0.74 8.13 -12.01
N ARG A 137 1.32 8.21 -13.21
CA ARG A 137 0.60 7.96 -14.47
C ARG A 137 -0.05 6.58 -14.47
N HIS A 138 0.70 5.55 -14.08
CA HIS A 138 0.19 4.19 -14.06
C HIS A 138 -0.94 4.00 -13.03
N ILE A 139 -0.77 4.53 -11.83
CA ILE A 139 -1.75 4.45 -10.73
C ILE A 139 -3.05 5.17 -11.13
N LEU A 140 -2.95 6.39 -11.66
CA LEU A 140 -4.12 7.16 -12.09
C LEU A 140 -4.87 6.46 -13.23
N LEU A 141 -4.16 5.93 -14.24
CA LEU A 141 -4.80 5.17 -15.32
C LEU A 141 -5.48 3.89 -14.84
N ARG A 142 -4.89 3.22 -13.84
CA ARG A 142 -5.47 2.01 -13.26
C ARG A 142 -6.73 2.32 -12.46
N TYR A 143 -6.70 3.41 -11.71
CA TYR A 143 -7.86 3.92 -10.99
C TYR A 143 -8.99 4.28 -11.94
N LEU A 144 -8.73 5.09 -12.98
CA LEU A 144 -9.75 5.46 -13.97
C LEU A 144 -10.29 4.26 -14.74
N ARG A 145 -9.49 3.21 -14.96
CA ARG A 145 -10.00 1.94 -15.50
C ARG A 145 -11.03 1.26 -14.59
N THR A 146 -10.95 1.51 -13.28
CA THR A 146 -11.77 0.85 -12.26
C THR A 146 -13.03 1.64 -11.96
N VAL A 147 -12.92 2.97 -11.82
CA VAL A 147 -14.06 3.85 -11.50
C VAL A 147 -14.73 4.46 -12.74
N VAL A 148 -14.14 4.26 -13.93
CA VAL A 148 -14.57 4.81 -15.23
C VAL A 148 -14.40 6.32 -15.35
N ALA A 149 -14.90 7.09 -14.38
CA ALA A 149 -14.79 8.54 -14.32
C ALA A 149 -14.54 9.03 -12.88
N ALA A 150 -13.69 10.05 -12.74
CA ALA A 150 -13.47 10.74 -11.48
C ALA A 150 -13.03 12.19 -11.73
N THR A 151 -13.32 13.10 -10.81
CA THR A 151 -12.78 14.47 -10.86
C THR A 151 -11.33 14.49 -10.38
N THR A 152 -10.57 15.50 -10.82
CA THR A 152 -9.18 15.73 -10.37
C THR A 152 -9.08 15.84 -8.85
N ALA A 153 -10.06 16.50 -8.21
CA ALA A 153 -10.12 16.67 -6.76
C ALA A 153 -10.36 15.34 -6.02
N GLN A 154 -11.26 14.48 -6.53
CA GLN A 154 -11.51 13.15 -5.97
C GLN A 154 -10.25 12.28 -6.06
N ALA A 155 -9.59 12.27 -7.22
CA ALA A 155 -8.35 11.52 -7.41
C ALA A 155 -7.23 12.06 -6.49
N ALA A 156 -7.04 13.38 -6.41
CA ALA A 156 -5.99 13.98 -5.58
C ALA A 156 -6.19 13.66 -4.09
N ARG A 157 -7.44 13.75 -3.62
CA ARG A 157 -7.81 13.39 -2.25
C ARG A 157 -7.59 11.91 -1.96
N LEU A 158 -7.95 11.03 -2.89
CA LEU A 158 -7.79 9.58 -2.72
C LEU A 158 -6.32 9.18 -2.56
N PHE A 159 -5.44 9.75 -3.38
CA PHE A 159 -4.02 9.38 -3.36
C PHE A 159 -3.16 10.27 -2.44
N GLY A 160 -3.72 11.35 -1.89
CA GLY A 160 -2.99 12.31 -1.07
C GLY A 160 -1.95 13.12 -1.86
N TRP A 161 -2.12 13.28 -3.18
CA TRP A 161 -1.19 14.05 -4.00
C TRP A 161 -1.46 15.54 -3.89
N ALA A 162 -0.41 16.35 -3.91
CA ALA A 162 -0.58 17.80 -4.03
C ALA A 162 -1.30 18.13 -5.36
N GLY A 163 -2.18 19.13 -5.34
CA GLY A 163 -2.98 19.51 -6.53
C GLY A 163 -2.11 19.74 -7.76
N ALA A 164 -1.00 20.45 -7.62
CA ALA A 164 -0.04 20.69 -8.70
C ALA A 164 0.58 19.41 -9.27
N GLU A 165 0.81 18.38 -8.46
CA GLU A 165 1.33 17.09 -8.93
C GLU A 165 0.26 16.28 -9.68
N MET A 166 -0.98 16.34 -9.20
CA MET A 166 -2.11 15.73 -9.87
C MET A 166 -2.35 16.38 -11.24
N GLU A 167 -2.42 17.71 -11.30
CA GLU A 167 -2.61 18.46 -12.55
C GLU A 167 -1.51 18.17 -13.57
N ARG A 168 -0.25 18.14 -13.15
CA ARG A 168 0.87 17.75 -14.03
C ARG A 168 0.71 16.32 -14.55
N THR A 169 0.22 15.40 -13.73
CA THR A 169 -0.01 14.00 -14.14
C THR A 169 -1.15 13.91 -15.14
N VAL A 170 -2.26 14.60 -14.89
CA VAL A 170 -3.41 14.70 -15.81
C VAL A 170 -2.98 15.27 -17.15
N ALA A 171 -2.29 16.42 -17.17
CA ALA A 171 -1.83 17.07 -18.39
C ALA A 171 -0.91 16.17 -19.23
N GLN A 172 -0.04 15.38 -18.59
CA GLN A 172 0.81 14.43 -19.29
C GLN A 172 0.05 13.26 -19.88
N LEU A 173 -0.95 12.72 -19.17
CA LEU A 173 -1.78 11.63 -19.66
C LEU A 173 -2.71 12.07 -20.79
N GLU A 174 -3.25 13.28 -20.69
CA GLU A 174 -4.09 13.89 -21.73
C GLU A 174 -3.27 14.18 -22.99
N LYS A 175 -2.09 14.81 -22.85
CA LYS A 175 -1.17 15.02 -23.98
C LYS A 175 -0.75 13.71 -24.65
N ALA A 176 -0.64 12.63 -23.88
CA ALA A 176 -0.31 11.30 -24.40
C ALA A 176 -1.53 10.54 -24.96
N GLY A 177 -2.74 11.11 -24.89
CA GLY A 177 -3.95 10.51 -25.43
C GLY A 177 -4.53 9.36 -24.60
N PHE A 178 -4.12 9.19 -23.34
CA PHE A 178 -4.64 8.11 -22.49
C PHE A 178 -5.90 8.48 -21.72
N ILE A 179 -6.15 9.78 -21.55
CA ILE A 179 -7.34 10.29 -20.86
C ILE A 179 -7.89 11.51 -21.59
N CYS A 180 -9.16 11.82 -21.35
CA CYS A 180 -9.78 13.09 -21.65
C CYS A 180 -10.15 13.77 -20.32
N ALA A 181 -9.68 15.00 -20.11
CA ALA A 181 -10.07 15.82 -18.97
C ALA A 181 -11.20 16.78 -19.36
N GLY A 182 -11.91 17.32 -18.37
CA GLY A 182 -12.97 18.29 -18.63
C GLY A 182 -14.28 17.70 -19.14
N VAL A 183 -14.47 16.37 -19.05
CA VAL A 183 -15.69 15.72 -19.54
C VAL A 183 -16.87 16.09 -18.64
N ALA A 184 -17.91 16.65 -19.24
CA ALA A 184 -19.20 16.82 -18.58
C ALA A 184 -20.00 15.52 -18.70
N ILE A 185 -20.51 15.02 -17.58
CA ILE A 185 -21.34 13.81 -17.53
C ILE A 185 -22.75 14.23 -17.13
N GLU A 186 -23.75 13.80 -17.91
CA GLU A 186 -25.15 14.13 -17.66
C GLU A 186 -25.57 13.71 -16.25
N GLY A 187 -26.24 14.62 -15.54
CA GLY A 187 -26.68 14.39 -14.16
C GLY A 187 -25.57 14.48 -13.10
N MET A 188 -24.32 14.76 -13.47
CA MET A 188 -23.19 14.88 -12.55
C MET A 188 -22.56 16.27 -12.60
N ALA A 189 -22.41 16.90 -11.45
CA ALA A 189 -21.68 18.16 -11.36
C ALA A 189 -20.17 17.93 -11.42
N GLY A 190 -19.46 18.83 -12.12
CA GLY A 190 -17.99 18.87 -12.18
C GLY A 190 -17.39 18.44 -13.51
N ALA A 191 -16.07 18.60 -13.60
CA ALA A 191 -15.26 18.23 -14.75
C ALA A 191 -14.58 16.87 -14.48
N TYR A 192 -14.92 15.86 -15.28
CA TYR A 192 -14.44 14.50 -15.07
C TYR A 192 -13.22 14.18 -15.94
N LEU A 193 -12.38 13.33 -15.38
CA LEU A 193 -11.32 12.61 -16.06
C LEU A 193 -11.89 11.27 -16.50
N VAL A 194 -11.78 10.96 -17.79
CA VAL A 194 -12.21 9.68 -18.34
C VAL A 194 -11.03 9.06 -19.07
N ARG A 195 -10.83 7.76 -18.88
CA ARG A 195 -9.79 7.03 -19.61
C ARG A 195 -10.23 6.79 -21.05
N LEU A 196 -9.32 7.04 -22.00
CA LEU A 196 -9.45 6.65 -23.40
C LEU A 196 -8.92 5.22 -23.57
N ALA A 197 -9.56 4.44 -24.45
CA ALA A 197 -9.34 2.99 -24.58
C ALA A 197 -7.88 2.63 -24.85
#